data_AF-Q6Z197-F1
#
_entry.id   AF-Q6Z197-F1
#
_cell.length_a   1.000
_cell.length_b   1.000
_cell.length_c   1.000
_cell.angle_alpha   90.00
_cell.angle_beta   90.00
_cell.angle_gamma   90.00
#
_symmetry.space_group_name_H-M   'P 1'
#
loop_
_entity.id
_entity.type
_entity.pdbx_description
1 polymer ?
#
loop_
_entity_poly.entity_id
_entity_poly.type
_entity_poly.pdbx_seq_one_letter_code
_entity_poly.pdbx_strand_id
1 'polypeptide(L)'
;MNGAVLLQMLLLLLLAARAQQQQQVTQARTDPKEVAALDAILGRWGKTTSPLWKMADEPCYGVAVDDSTDLDGNPKNNPGIKCDCSYINGTVCHITQL
;
A
#
# COMPACT_ATOMS: atom_id res chain seq x y z
N MET A 1 11.93 -2.08 49.57
CA MET A 1 11.09 -1.56 48.47
C MET A 1 9.68 -1.40 49.02
N ASN A 2 9.18 -0.17 49.11
CA ASN A 2 7.90 0.10 49.76
C ASN A 2 6.74 -0.33 48.85
N GLY A 3 5.66 -0.89 49.42
CA GLY A 3 4.50 -1.37 48.65
C GLY A 3 3.89 -0.32 47.71
N ALA A 4 3.97 0.97 48.08
CA ALA A 4 3.55 2.08 47.23
C ALA A 4 4.39 2.22 45.94
N VAL A 5 5.69 1.93 46.01
CA VAL A 5 6.60 2.01 44.85
C VAL A 5 6.34 0.87 43.88
N LEU A 6 6.03 -0.33 44.39
CA LEU A 6 5.63 -1.47 43.57
C LEU A 6 4.30 -1.20 42.85
N LEU A 7 3.33 -0.60 43.55
CA LEU A 7 2.03 -0.25 42.97
C LEU A 7 2.15 0.82 41.87
N GLN A 8 2.98 1.85 42.09
CA GLN A 8 3.28 2.88 41.09
C GLN A 8 3.97 2.30 39.86
N MET A 9 4.95 1.39 40.04
CA MET A 9 5.60 0.72 38.91
C MET A 9 4.63 -0.15 38.12
N LEU A 10 3.74 -0.89 38.78
CA LEU A 10 2.68 -1.68 38.12
C LEU A 10 1.70 -0.79 37.33
N LEU A 11 1.33 0.37 37.88
CA LEU A 11 0.44 1.32 37.21
C LEU A 11 1.08 1.89 35.92
N LEU A 12 2.36 2.24 35.99
CA LEU A 12 3.12 2.75 34.84
C LEU A 12 3.28 1.69 33.74
N LEU A 13 3.51 0.42 34.10
CA LEU A 13 3.60 -0.68 33.14
C LEU A 13 2.26 -0.94 32.44
N LEU A 14 1.14 -0.85 33.15
CA LEU A 14 -0.20 -1.02 32.56
C LEU A 14 -0.59 0.13 31.61
N LEU A 15 -0.15 1.36 31.90
CA LEU A 15 -0.36 2.53 31.04
C LEU A 15 0.47 2.45 29.74
N ALA A 16 1.72 1.97 29.81
CA ALA A 16 2.57 1.80 28.64
C ALA A 16 2.05 0.74 27.65
N ALA A 17 1.50 -0.37 28.15
CA ALA A 17 0.96 -1.45 27.32
C ALA A 17 -0.23 -1.02 26.45
N ARG A 18 -1.02 -0.03 26.90
CA ARG A 18 -2.17 0.54 26.16
C ARG A 18 -1.74 1.38 24.95
N ALA A 19 -0.56 2.00 25.02
CA ALA A 19 -0.04 2.86 23.95
C ALA A 19 0.54 2.07 22.76
N GLN A 20 0.82 0.78 22.93
CA GLN A 20 1.44 -0.06 21.88
C GLN A 20 0.43 -0.76 20.96
N GLN A 21 -0.88 -0.59 21.17
CA GLN A 21 -1.92 -1.30 20.40
C GLN A 21 -2.31 -0.64 19.07
N GLN A 22 -1.66 0.44 18.64
CA GLN A 22 -1.99 1.12 17.39
C GLN A 22 -0.76 1.30 16.50
N GLN A 23 -0.49 0.31 15.65
CA GLN A 23 -0.06 0.48 14.25
C GLN A 23 0.28 -0.89 13.63
N GLN A 24 -0.72 -1.76 13.47
CA GLN A 24 -0.69 -2.64 12.30
C GLN A 24 -1.07 -1.75 11.12
N VAL A 25 -0.07 -1.20 10.43
CA VAL A 25 -0.31 -0.52 9.14
C VAL A 25 -0.70 -1.63 8.17
N THR A 26 -2.00 -1.84 7.99
CA THR A 26 -2.49 -2.66 6.89
C THR A 26 -2.08 -1.95 5.60
N GLN A 27 -1.15 -2.55 4.85
CA GLN A 27 -0.68 -1.98 3.59
C GLN A 27 -1.87 -1.86 2.64
N ALA A 28 -2.08 -0.67 2.06
CA ALA A 28 -3.17 -0.39 1.13
C ALA A 28 -3.18 -1.41 -0.01
N ARG A 29 -4.33 -1.97 -0.40
CA ARG A 29 -4.42 -2.97 -1.47
C ARG A 29 -5.22 -2.44 -2.65
N THR A 30 -4.81 -2.74 -3.86
CA THR A 30 -5.59 -2.47 -5.07
C THR A 30 -6.89 -3.27 -5.03
N ASP A 31 -8.00 -2.67 -5.48
CA ASP A 31 -9.26 -3.38 -5.62
C ASP A 31 -9.05 -4.68 -6.44
N PRO A 32 -9.41 -5.86 -5.91
CA PRO A 32 -9.19 -7.14 -6.59
C PRO A 32 -9.83 -7.22 -7.99
N LYS A 33 -10.93 -6.50 -8.23
CA LYS A 33 -11.58 -6.44 -9.54
C LYS A 33 -10.75 -5.65 -10.53
N GLU A 34 -10.10 -4.59 -10.08
CA GLU A 34 -9.22 -3.78 -10.93
C GLU A 34 -7.92 -4.52 -11.24
N VAL A 35 -7.37 -5.27 -10.28
CA VAL A 35 -6.25 -6.20 -10.53
C VAL A 35 -6.62 -7.21 -11.62
N ALA A 36 -7.80 -7.84 -11.51
CA ALA A 36 -8.28 -8.79 -12.51
C ALA A 36 -8.52 -8.13 -13.89
N ALA A 37 -9.05 -6.91 -13.91
CA ALA A 37 -9.25 -6.15 -15.15
C ALA A 37 -7.92 -5.79 -15.81
N LEU A 38 -6.96 -5.31 -15.04
CA LEU A 38 -5.62 -4.96 -15.51
C LEU A 38 -4.90 -6.21 -16.02
N ASP A 39 -4.96 -7.35 -15.33
CA ASP A 39 -4.38 -8.62 -15.78
C ASP A 39 -4.98 -9.08 -17.11
N ALA A 40 -6.30 -8.98 -17.28
CA ALA A 40 -6.95 -9.30 -18.54
C ALA A 40 -6.51 -8.37 -19.70
N ILE A 41 -6.32 -7.07 -19.45
CA ILE A 41 -5.85 -6.12 -20.45
C ILE A 41 -4.40 -6.43 -20.83
N LEU A 42 -3.52 -6.56 -19.85
CA LEU A 42 -2.11 -6.87 -20.09
C LEU A 42 -1.92 -8.21 -20.79
N GLY A 43 -2.72 -9.22 -20.44
CA GLY A 43 -2.74 -10.51 -21.10
C GLY A 43 -3.02 -10.39 -22.61
N ARG A 44 -3.96 -9.51 -23.01
CA ARG A 44 -4.24 -9.21 -24.43
C ARG A 44 -3.07 -8.53 -25.13
N TRP A 45 -2.25 -7.78 -24.40
CA TRP A 45 -1.04 -7.14 -24.93
C TRP A 45 0.20 -8.04 -24.88
N GLY A 46 0.10 -9.26 -24.34
CA GLY A 46 1.24 -10.13 -24.11
C GLY A 46 2.21 -9.54 -23.08
N LYS A 47 1.69 -8.83 -22.08
CA LYS A 47 2.44 -8.17 -21.00
C LYS A 47 1.96 -8.66 -19.64
N THR A 48 2.78 -8.46 -18.62
CA THR A 48 2.45 -8.73 -17.21
C THR A 48 3.11 -7.72 -16.26
N THR A 49 3.89 -6.76 -16.78
CA THR A 49 4.78 -5.89 -16.00
C THR A 49 5.38 -4.79 -16.88
N SER A 50 5.94 -3.77 -16.25
CA SER A 50 6.96 -2.89 -16.81
C SER A 50 8.29 -3.04 -16.05
N PRO A 51 9.41 -2.50 -16.56
CA PRO A 51 10.65 -2.39 -15.79
C PRO A 51 10.53 -1.72 -14.40
N LEU A 52 9.47 -0.95 -14.13
CA LEU A 52 9.29 -0.21 -12.87
C LEU A 52 8.26 -0.82 -11.91
N TRP A 53 7.39 -1.71 -12.39
CA TRP A 53 6.34 -2.33 -11.56
C TRP A 53 5.88 -3.69 -12.11
N LYS A 54 5.34 -4.57 -11.26
CA LYS A 54 4.99 -5.96 -11.60
C LYS A 54 3.61 -6.35 -11.06
N MET A 55 2.90 -7.18 -11.81
CA MET A 55 1.61 -7.76 -11.39
C MET A 55 1.72 -8.80 -10.29
N ALA A 56 2.82 -9.55 -10.24
CA ALA A 56 3.02 -10.60 -9.22
C ALA A 56 3.10 -10.05 -7.79
N ASP A 57 3.33 -8.74 -7.67
CA ASP A 57 3.33 -8.02 -6.41
C ASP A 57 1.95 -7.37 -6.19
N GLU A 58 1.95 -6.09 -5.87
CA GLU A 58 0.77 -5.27 -5.69
C GLU A 58 0.93 -4.05 -6.62
N PRO A 59 0.10 -3.92 -7.67
CA PRO A 59 0.39 -3.04 -8.80
C PRO A 59 0.37 -1.56 -8.41
N CYS A 60 -0.48 -1.16 -7.47
CA CYS A 60 -0.55 0.21 -6.98
C CYS A 60 0.47 0.51 -5.87
N TYR A 61 1.76 0.27 -6.14
CA TYR A 61 2.88 0.73 -5.31
C TYR A 61 3.99 1.36 -6.14
N GLY A 62 4.91 2.04 -5.45
CA GLY A 62 6.08 2.66 -6.07
C GLY A 62 5.67 3.71 -7.10
N VAL A 63 6.11 3.53 -8.34
CA VAL A 63 5.88 4.51 -9.42
C VAL A 63 4.41 4.69 -9.80
N ALA A 64 3.56 3.70 -9.48
CA ALA A 64 2.13 3.76 -9.77
C ALA A 64 1.39 4.79 -8.89
N VAL A 65 1.92 5.12 -7.71
CA VAL A 65 1.32 6.08 -6.77
C VAL A 65 2.13 7.37 -6.64
N ASP A 66 3.23 7.50 -7.37
CA ASP A 66 3.98 8.75 -7.41
C ASP A 66 3.27 9.78 -8.30
N ASP A 67 3.52 11.07 -8.06
CA ASP A 67 3.05 12.14 -8.95
C ASP A 67 4.13 12.58 -9.96
N SER A 68 5.34 12.02 -9.87
CA SER A 68 6.51 12.48 -10.63
C SER A 68 6.82 11.68 -11.89
N THR A 69 6.32 10.45 -11.98
CA THR A 69 6.54 9.57 -13.13
C THR A 69 5.33 9.64 -14.04
N ASP A 70 5.42 10.36 -15.15
CA ASP A 70 4.33 10.37 -16.14
C ASP A 70 4.12 8.97 -16.75
N LEU A 71 2.91 8.73 -17.28
CA LEU A 71 2.60 7.52 -18.04
C LEU A 71 3.35 7.48 -19.37
N ASP A 72 3.48 8.65 -20.01
CA ASP A 72 4.06 8.79 -21.33
C ASP A 72 5.53 9.17 -21.28
N GLY A 73 6.25 8.90 -22.38
CA GLY A 73 7.64 9.37 -22.56
C GLY A 73 8.71 8.58 -21.80
N ASN A 74 8.33 7.72 -20.84
CA ASN A 74 9.25 6.82 -20.16
C ASN A 74 9.13 5.38 -20.68
N PRO A 75 10.06 4.89 -21.52
CA PRO A 75 10.01 3.52 -22.03
C PRO A 75 10.16 2.44 -20.96
N LYS A 76 10.62 2.80 -19.75
CA LYS A 76 10.68 1.89 -18.59
C LYS A 76 9.33 1.77 -17.87
N ASN A 77 8.41 2.71 -18.07
CA ASN A 77 7.06 2.68 -17.51
C ASN A 77 6.03 2.28 -18.58
N ASN A 78 6.34 1.29 -19.42
CA ASN A 78 5.45 0.85 -20.50
C ASN A 78 5.19 -0.67 -20.40
N PRO A 79 3.96 -1.11 -20.09
CA PRO A 79 2.77 -0.29 -19.82
C PRO A 79 2.89 0.47 -18.49
N GLY A 80 2.34 1.68 -18.43
CA GLY A 80 2.32 2.51 -17.23
C GLY A 80 0.98 2.38 -16.53
N ILE A 81 0.93 2.58 -15.22
CA ILE A 81 -0.33 2.71 -14.48
C ILE A 81 -0.23 3.85 -13.49
N LYS A 82 -1.37 4.47 -13.17
CA LYS A 82 -1.52 5.38 -12.04
C LYS A 82 -2.61 4.90 -11.10
N CYS A 83 -2.37 5.13 -9.82
CA CYS A 83 -3.25 4.70 -8.75
C CYS A 83 -3.49 5.81 -7.73
N ASP A 84 -4.71 5.87 -7.22
CA ASP A 84 -5.09 6.68 -6.06
C ASP A 84 -5.39 5.76 -4.87
N CYS A 85 -4.60 5.90 -3.81
CA CYS A 85 -4.75 5.12 -2.58
C CYS A 85 -5.45 5.87 -1.45
N SER A 86 -6.16 6.97 -1.73
CA SER A 86 -6.87 7.75 -0.70
C SER A 86 -8.14 7.06 -0.18
N TYR A 87 -8.61 6.01 -0.86
CA TYR A 87 -9.86 5.33 -0.53
C TYR A 87 -9.82 4.56 0.79
N ILE A 88 -10.96 4.57 1.48
CA ILE A 88 -11.18 3.92 2.78
C ILE A 88 -10.00 4.20 3.72
N ASN A 89 -9.70 5.49 3.95
CA ASN A 89 -8.63 5.96 4.83
C ASN A 89 -7.25 5.36 4.49
N GLY A 90 -6.91 5.22 3.21
CA GLY A 90 -5.61 4.68 2.83
C GLY A 90 -5.51 3.17 2.77
N THR A 91 -6.64 2.44 2.78
CA THR A 91 -6.62 0.96 2.80
C THR A 91 -6.93 0.34 1.45
N VAL A 92 -7.57 1.07 0.53
CA VAL A 92 -7.86 0.62 -0.83
C VAL A 92 -7.24 1.58 -1.84
N CYS A 93 -6.59 1.01 -2.85
CA CYS A 93 -6.06 1.72 -4.01
C CYS A 93 -6.92 1.45 -5.23
N HIS A 94 -7.14 2.48 -6.03
CA HIS A 94 -7.83 2.39 -7.31
C HIS A 94 -6.90 2.76 -8.46
N ILE A 95 -6.86 1.95 -9.51
CA ILE A 95 -6.19 2.28 -10.76
C ILE A 95 -7.01 3.36 -11.45
N THR A 96 -6.43 4.54 -11.62
CA THR A 96 -7.08 5.71 -12.23
C THR A 96 -6.71 5.89 -13.69
N GLN A 97 -5.55 5.35 -14.12
CA GLN A 97 -5.06 5.48 -15.50
C GLN A 97 -4.20 4.27 -15.91
N LEU A 98 -4.18 3.97 -17.21
CA LEU A 98 -3.42 2.91 -17.88
C LEU A 98 -3.01 3.37 -19.29
#